data_AF-A0A2K3KZT8-F1
#
_entry.id   AF-A0A2K3KZT8-F1
#
_cell.length_a   1.000
_cell.length_b   1.000
_cell.length_c   1.000
_cell.angle_alpha   90.00
_cell.angle_beta   90.00
_cell.angle_gamma   90.00
#
_symmetry.space_group_name_H-M   'P 1'
#
loop_
_entity.id
_entity.type
_entity.pdbx_description
1 polymer ?
#
loop_
_entity_poly.entity_id
_entity_poly.type
_entity_poly.pdbx_seq_one_letter_code
_entity_poly.pdbx_strand_id
1 'polypeptide(L)'
;MESRETEIEQTQVTIPPFTSTCITCKGSGRIIKEFCLSCGGSGVTEGIKEVKVTIPAGVDSGDTIHVPEGGNAAGSGGRHGIVYLVQKVVEDPVFARDGADIYVESNISFTQAILGGEVEVPTLSGKMQVK
;
A
#
# COMPACT_ATOMS: atom_id res chain seq x y z
N MET A 1 -74.68 -6.70 36.26
CA MET A 1 -74.35 -6.05 34.98
C MET A 1 -73.33 -4.98 35.34
N GLU A 2 -72.07 -5.41 35.46
CA GLU A 2 -70.99 -4.60 36.03
C GLU A 2 -70.08 -4.18 34.87
N SER A 3 -70.20 -2.92 34.50
CA SER A 3 -69.46 -2.28 33.42
C SER A 3 -68.02 -2.08 33.87
N ARG A 4 -67.10 -2.87 33.29
CA ARG A 4 -65.65 -2.66 33.42
C ARG A 4 -65.25 -1.53 32.48
N GLU A 5 -64.96 -0.37 33.05
CA GLU A 5 -64.32 0.72 32.33
C GLU A 5 -62.83 0.40 32.21
N THR A 6 -62.36 0.12 31.00
CA THR A 6 -60.93 -0.05 30.71
C THR A 6 -60.28 1.32 30.59
N GLU A 7 -59.42 1.65 31.54
CA GLU A 7 -58.54 2.82 31.51
C GLU A 7 -57.47 2.63 30.42
N ILE A 8 -57.38 3.59 29.49
CA ILE A 8 -56.41 3.56 28.40
C ILE A 8 -55.22 4.44 28.79
N GLU A 9 -54.10 3.82 29.16
CA GLU A 9 -52.88 4.54 29.49
C GLU A 9 -52.23 5.11 28.22
N GLN A 10 -52.28 6.43 28.04
CA GLN A 10 -51.67 7.11 26.90
C GLN A 10 -50.14 7.18 27.05
N THR A 11 -49.43 6.19 26.51
CA THR A 11 -47.97 6.25 26.41
C THR A 11 -47.56 7.25 25.32
N GLN A 12 -46.88 8.33 25.70
CA GLN A 12 -46.28 9.27 24.76
C GLN A 12 -45.07 8.64 24.08
N VAL A 13 -45.18 8.33 22.79
CA VAL A 13 -44.06 7.86 21.98
C VAL A 13 -43.38 9.06 21.31
N THR A 14 -42.14 9.36 21.71
CA THR A 14 -41.33 10.37 21.04
C THR A 14 -40.67 9.75 19.82
N ILE A 15 -41.08 10.18 18.62
CA ILE A 15 -40.44 9.77 17.36
C ILE A 15 -39.20 10.67 17.16
N PRO A 16 -37.97 10.13 17.22
CA PRO A 16 -36.79 10.94 16.93
C PRO A 16 -36.83 11.41 15.47
N PRO A 17 -36.35 12.63 15.15
CA PRO A 17 -36.23 13.07 13.78
C PRO A 17 -35.26 12.15 13.05
N PHE A 18 -35.74 11.45 12.02
CA PHE A 18 -34.89 10.68 11.14
C PHE A 18 -34.24 11.64 10.14
N THR A 19 -32.92 11.75 10.17
CA THR A 19 -32.19 12.55 9.18
C THR A 19 -31.87 11.67 7.98
N SER A 20 -32.40 11.99 6.81
CA SER A 20 -32.04 11.37 5.54
C SER A 20 -31.18 12.30 4.70
N THR A 21 -30.43 11.73 3.75
CA THR A 21 -29.64 12.52 2.81
C THR A 21 -30.56 13.40 1.95
N CYS A 22 -30.24 14.68 1.82
CA CYS A 22 -31.04 15.59 0.99
C CYS A 22 -31.06 15.09 -0.46
N ILE A 23 -32.26 14.88 -1.03
CA ILE A 23 -32.43 14.36 -2.40
C ILE A 23 -31.81 15.28 -3.46
N THR A 24 -31.76 16.58 -3.20
CA THR A 24 -31.33 17.60 -4.16
C THR A 24 -29.81 17.70 -4.24
N CYS A 25 -29.12 17.73 -3.10
CA CYS A 25 -27.65 17.79 -3.07
C CYS A 25 -26.99 16.43 -2.86
N LYS A 26 -27.77 15.37 -2.59
CA LYS A 26 -27.27 14.01 -2.30
C LYS A 26 -26.19 13.97 -1.21
N GLY A 27 -26.23 14.91 -0.27
CA GLY A 27 -25.25 15.03 0.81
C GLY A 27 -24.02 15.90 0.52
N SER A 28 -23.87 16.48 -0.68
CA SER A 28 -22.74 17.37 -1.01
C SER A 28 -22.82 18.75 -0.34
N GLY A 29 -24.00 19.13 0.18
CA GLY A 29 -24.26 20.47 0.74
C GLY A 29 -24.27 21.60 -0.29
N ARG A 30 -24.03 21.32 -1.58
CA ARG A 30 -23.95 22.32 -2.66
C ARG A 30 -24.55 21.78 -3.95
N ILE A 31 -25.29 22.64 -4.66
CA ILE A 31 -25.82 22.33 -5.99
C ILE A 31 -24.87 22.93 -7.03
N ILE A 32 -24.27 22.08 -7.84
CA ILE A 32 -23.38 22.49 -8.93
C ILE A 32 -24.25 23.02 -10.07
N LYS A 33 -24.26 24.34 -10.29
CA LYS A 33 -25.07 24.97 -11.37
C LYS A 33 -24.44 24.77 -12.75
N GLU A 34 -23.12 24.85 -12.82
CA GLU A 34 -22.31 24.61 -14.01
C GLU A 34 -21.28 23.54 -13.67
N PHE A 35 -21.32 22.41 -14.39
CA PHE A 35 -20.44 21.28 -14.12
C PHE A 35 -19.28 21.27 -15.12
N CYS A 36 -18.10 20.85 -14.66
CA CYS A 36 -16.96 20.63 -15.54
C CYS A 36 -17.23 19.40 -16.43
N LEU A 37 -17.12 19.57 -17.75
CA LEU A 37 -17.32 18.47 -18.71
C LEU A 37 -16.26 17.36 -18.57
N SER A 38 -15.04 17.71 -18.16
CA SER A 38 -13.94 16.76 -18.06
C SER A 38 -14.03 15.84 -16.84
N CYS A 39 -14.55 16.31 -15.71
CA CYS A 39 -14.70 15.51 -14.49
C CYS A 39 -16.16 15.23 -14.10
N GLY A 40 -17.14 15.79 -14.82
CA GLY A 40 -18.57 15.62 -14.51
C GLY A 40 -18.99 16.17 -13.13
N GLY A 41 -18.17 17.04 -12.53
CA GLY A 41 -18.39 17.54 -11.16
C GLY A 41 -17.82 16.67 -10.04
N SER A 42 -17.08 15.60 -10.34
CA SER A 42 -16.42 14.75 -9.34
C SER A 42 -15.21 15.41 -8.67
N GLY A 43 -14.58 16.37 -9.36
CA GLY A 43 -13.36 17.03 -8.92
C GLY A 43 -12.07 16.23 -9.16
N VAL A 44 -12.15 15.06 -9.79
CA VAL A 44 -10.99 14.21 -10.14
C VAL A 44 -11.11 13.65 -11.55
N THR A 45 -9.98 13.44 -12.22
CA THR A 45 -9.89 12.80 -13.55
C THR A 45 -8.76 11.77 -13.55
N GLU A 46 -8.87 10.76 -14.41
CA GLU A 46 -7.80 9.78 -14.60
C GLU A 46 -6.59 10.44 -15.28
N GLY A 47 -5.40 10.06 -14.83
CA GLY A 47 -4.14 10.59 -15.35
C GLY A 47 -2.96 9.80 -14.83
N ILE A 48 -1.81 9.97 -15.50
CA ILE A 48 -0.56 9.33 -15.10
C ILE A 48 0.17 10.27 -14.14
N LYS A 49 0.56 9.75 -12.98
CA LYS A 49 1.36 10.47 -11.99
C LYS A 49 2.70 9.77 -11.82
N GLU A 50 3.78 10.50 -12.06
CA GLU A 50 5.13 10.02 -11.77
C GLU A 50 5.48 10.27 -10.31
N VAL A 51 5.97 9.23 -9.63
CA VAL A 51 6.41 9.30 -8.24
C VAL A 51 7.86 8.85 -8.19
N LYS A 52 8.74 9.73 -7.70
CA LYS A 52 10.15 9.39 -7.46
C LYS A 52 10.28 8.78 -6.08
N VAL A 53 10.84 7.57 -6.04
CA VAL A 53 11.10 6.85 -4.79
C VAL A 53 12.56 6.42 -4.78
N THR A 54 13.22 6.67 -3.66
CA THR A 54 14.59 6.20 -3.41
C THR A 54 14.52 4.90 -2.63
N ILE A 55 15.11 3.84 -3.20
CA ILE A 55 15.22 2.54 -2.52
C ILE A 55 16.49 2.58 -1.66
N PRO A 56 16.39 2.42 -0.33
CA PRO A 56 17.58 2.40 0.53
C PRO A 56 18.40 1.14 0.28
N ALA A 57 19.70 1.20 0.55
CA ALA A 57 20.56 0.03 0.47
C ALA A 57 20.17 -0.99 1.55
N GLY A 58 20.24 -2.28 1.21
CA GLY A 58 20.00 -3.38 2.15
C GLY A 58 18.55 -3.81 2.33
N VAL A 59 17.62 -3.33 1.48
CA VAL A 59 16.23 -3.80 1.50
C VAL A 59 16.13 -5.29 1.21
N ASP A 60 15.14 -5.93 1.80
CA ASP A 60 14.80 -7.32 1.56
C ASP A 60 13.43 -7.50 0.88
N SER A 61 13.21 -8.71 0.39
CA SER A 61 11.92 -9.09 -0.16
C SER A 61 10.85 -9.01 0.93
N GLY A 62 9.78 -8.27 0.66
CA GLY A 62 8.70 -8.01 1.61
C GLY A 62 8.81 -6.66 2.32
N ASP A 63 9.95 -5.98 2.25
CA ASP A 63 10.06 -4.61 2.73
C ASP A 63 9.09 -3.70 2.00
N THR A 64 8.51 -2.75 2.74
CA THR A 64 7.46 -1.88 2.23
C THR A 64 7.87 -0.42 2.36
N ILE A 65 7.89 0.30 1.23
CA ILE A 65 8.09 1.74 1.20
C ILE A 65 6.72 2.42 1.08
N HIS A 66 6.46 3.35 1.99
CA HIS A 66 5.24 4.16 2.00
C HIS A 66 5.48 5.48 1.29
N VAL A 67 4.72 5.75 0.24
CA VAL A 67 4.74 7.03 -0.47
C VAL A 67 3.49 7.82 -0.07
N PRO A 68 3.63 8.84 0.80
CA PRO A 68 2.51 9.70 1.14
C PRO A 68 2.06 10.49 -0.08
N GLU A 69 0.74 10.63 -0.25
CA GLU A 69 0.14 11.43 -1.32
C GLU A 69 0.49 10.97 -2.75
N GLY A 70 1.10 9.79 -2.90
CA GLY A 70 1.40 9.17 -4.19
C GLY A 70 0.20 8.46 -4.84
N GLY A 71 -0.89 8.26 -4.10
CA GLY A 71 -2.05 7.51 -4.54
C GLY A 71 -3.10 8.36 -5.25
N ASN A 72 -4.30 7.80 -5.37
CA ASN A 72 -5.41 8.43 -6.06
C ASN A 72 -5.74 9.81 -5.46
N ALA A 73 -6.03 10.77 -6.34
CA ALA A 73 -6.60 12.03 -5.91
C ALA A 73 -7.95 11.79 -5.24
N ALA A 74 -8.19 12.49 -4.14
CA ALA A 74 -9.51 12.49 -3.54
C ALA A 74 -10.38 13.57 -4.20
N GLY A 75 -11.67 13.26 -4.33
CA GLY A 75 -12.68 14.25 -4.71
C GLY A 75 -12.76 15.40 -3.71
N SER A 76 -13.66 16.35 -3.98
CA SER A 76 -13.84 17.62 -3.28
C SER A 76 -13.34 17.67 -1.82
N GLY A 77 -12.12 18.18 -1.63
CA GLY A 77 -11.53 18.50 -0.31
C GLY A 77 -10.80 17.37 0.42
N GLY A 78 -10.69 16.17 -0.15
CA GLY A 78 -9.95 15.07 0.47
C GLY A 78 -8.44 15.12 0.24
N ARG A 79 -7.68 14.41 1.07
CA ARG A 79 -6.23 14.20 0.88
C ARG A 79 -6.00 13.08 -0.14
N HIS A 80 -4.89 13.18 -0.88
CA HIS A 80 -4.47 12.11 -1.78
C HIS A 80 -4.24 10.80 -1.01
N GLY A 81 -4.52 9.69 -1.69
CA GLY A 81 -4.19 8.36 -1.20
C GLY A 81 -2.69 8.16 -1.04
N ILE A 82 -2.35 7.04 -0.42
CA ILE A 82 -0.97 6.60 -0.22
C ILE A 82 -0.69 5.41 -1.14
N VAL A 83 0.58 5.25 -1.55
CA VAL A 83 1.03 4.09 -2.32
C VAL A 83 1.97 3.27 -1.45
N TYR A 84 1.77 1.96 -1.47
CA TYR A 84 2.63 0.98 -0.83
C TYR A 84 3.43 0.27 -1.91
N LEU A 85 4.76 0.30 -1.78
CA LEU A 85 5.66 -0.40 -2.68
C LEU A 85 6.28 -1.57 -1.92
N VAL A 86 5.82 -2.78 -2.24
CA VAL A 86 6.40 -4.02 -1.69
C VAL A 86 7.58 -4.41 -2.57
N GLN A 87 8.76 -4.48 -1.98
CA GLN A 87 9.96 -4.87 -2.69
C GLN A 87 10.03 -6.38 -2.87
N LYS A 88 10.53 -6.81 -4.02
CA LYS A 88 10.88 -8.19 -4.30
C LYS A 88 12.29 -8.20 -4.90
N VAL A 89 13.24 -8.76 -4.16
CA VAL A 89 14.61 -8.93 -4.64
C VAL A 89 14.63 -10.15 -5.57
N VAL A 90 15.28 -10.01 -6.71
CA VAL A 90 15.42 -11.09 -7.69
C VAL A 90 16.56 -12.00 -7.24
N GLU A 91 16.35 -13.31 -7.36
CA GLU A 91 17.39 -14.31 -7.09
C GLU A 91 18.51 -14.20 -8.13
N ASP A 92 19.75 -14.24 -7.65
CA ASP A 92 20.94 -14.21 -8.50
C ASP A 92 21.48 -15.64 -8.68
N PRO A 93 21.93 -16.03 -9.89
CA PRO A 93 22.42 -17.39 -10.13
C PRO A 93 23.80 -17.68 -9.51
N VAL A 94 24.56 -16.65 -9.11
CA VAL A 94 25.90 -16.76 -8.53
C VAL A 94 25.85 -16.55 -7.02
N PHE A 95 25.01 -15.63 -6.56
CA PHE A 95 24.94 -15.21 -5.16
C PHE A 95 23.60 -15.59 -4.52
N ALA A 96 23.66 -16.30 -3.41
CA ALA A 96 22.53 -16.44 -2.49
C ALA A 96 22.70 -15.43 -1.35
N ARG A 97 21.62 -14.72 -0.99
CA ARG A 97 21.63 -13.75 0.12
C ARG A 97 20.73 -14.24 1.24
N ASP A 98 21.24 -14.22 2.47
CA ASP A 98 20.45 -14.41 3.69
C ASP A 98 20.70 -13.22 4.62
N GLY A 99 19.71 -12.34 4.74
CA GLY A 99 19.84 -11.10 5.50
C GLY A 99 21.01 -10.22 5.01
N ALA A 100 22.03 -10.09 5.86
CA ALA A 100 23.24 -9.31 5.58
C ALA A 100 24.39 -10.13 4.97
N ASP A 101 24.24 -11.46 4.90
CA ASP A 101 25.27 -12.37 4.43
C ASP A 101 25.07 -12.75 2.96
N ILE A 102 26.19 -12.91 2.24
CA ILE A 102 26.24 -13.34 0.84
C ILE A 102 26.99 -14.66 0.76
N TYR A 103 26.36 -15.64 0.14
CA TYR A 103 26.88 -16.97 -0.10
C TYR A 103 27.18 -17.15 -1.59
N VAL A 104 28.28 -17.83 -1.87
CA VAL A 104 28.69 -18.22 -3.22
C VAL A 104 29.30 -19.61 -3.17
N GLU A 105 28.92 -20.45 -4.13
CA GLU A 105 29.49 -21.77 -4.27
C GLU A 105 30.67 -21.72 -5.26
N SER A 106 31.86 -22.07 -4.79
CA SER A 106 33.04 -22.22 -5.62
C SER A 106 33.55 -23.65 -5.56
N ASN A 107 33.69 -24.28 -6.73
CA ASN A 107 34.13 -25.66 -6.84
C ASN A 107 35.66 -25.73 -6.84
N ILE A 108 36.22 -26.47 -5.88
CA ILE A 108 37.66 -26.72 -5.77
C ILE A 108 38.03 -28.15 -6.20
N SER A 109 39.24 -28.32 -6.70
CA SER A 109 39.76 -29.67 -7.02
C SER A 109 40.08 -30.44 -5.73
N PHE A 110 39.97 -31.77 -5.76
CA PHE A 110 40.29 -32.62 -4.61
C PHE A 110 41.75 -32.45 -4.13
N THR A 111 42.70 -32.27 -5.07
CA THR A 111 44.10 -32.00 -4.76
C THR A 111 44.27 -30.66 -4.05
N GLN A 112 43.53 -29.63 -4.45
CA GLN A 112 43.54 -28.32 -3.80
C GLN A 112 42.92 -28.37 -2.41
N ALA A 113 41.89 -29.20 -2.20
CA ALA A 113 41.31 -29.41 -0.87
C ALA A 113 42.29 -30.08 0.12
N ILE A 114 43.17 -30.97 -0.36
CA ILE A 114 44.15 -31.68 0.49
C ILE A 114 45.42 -30.88 0.70
N LEU A 115 46.00 -30.34 -0.38
CA LEU A 115 47.32 -29.71 -0.37
C LEU A 115 47.25 -28.21 -0.06
N GLY A 116 46.06 -27.62 -0.08
CA GLY A 116 45.87 -26.18 -0.11
C GLY A 116 46.15 -25.58 -1.49
N GLY A 117 45.79 -24.32 -1.65
CA GLY A 117 46.01 -23.56 -2.90
C GLY A 117 45.01 -22.42 -3.03
N GLU A 118 45.27 -21.50 -3.94
CA GLU A 118 44.46 -20.29 -4.10
C GLU A 118 43.22 -20.53 -4.97
N VAL A 119 42.05 -20.10 -4.49
CA VAL A 119 40.77 -20.18 -5.19
C VAL A 119 40.32 -18.78 -5.57
N GLU A 120 39.97 -18.59 -6.84
CA GLU A 120 39.34 -17.34 -7.30
C GLU A 120 37.83 -17.42 -7.03
N VAL A 121 37.33 -16.49 -6.21
CA VAL A 121 35.91 -16.41 -5.82
C VAL A 121 35.33 -15.07 -6.30
N PRO A 122 34.15 -15.08 -6.96
CA PRO A 122 33.50 -13.84 -7.35
C PRO A 122 32.91 -13.14 -6.12
N THR A 123 32.97 -11.81 -6.12
CA THR A 123 32.46 -10.92 -5.07
C THR A 123 31.60 -9.84 -5.73
N LEU A 124 30.85 -9.09 -4.93
CA LEU A 124 30.00 -7.99 -5.43
C LEU A 124 30.77 -6.87 -6.15
N SER A 125 32.09 -6.74 -5.91
CA SER A 125 32.93 -5.68 -6.49
C SER A 125 34.00 -6.19 -7.46
N GLY A 126 34.02 -7.50 -7.76
CA GLY A 126 35.04 -8.09 -8.63
C GLY A 126 35.41 -9.51 -8.21
N LYS A 127 36.66 -9.90 -8.42
CA LYS A 127 37.16 -11.23 -8.04
C LYS A 127 38.18 -11.12 -6.92
N MET A 128 38.14 -12.06 -5.98
CA MET A 128 39.07 -12.13 -4.87
C MET A 128 39.71 -13.51 -4.82
N GLN A 129 41.01 -13.56 -4.51
CA GLN A 129 41.71 -14.82 -4.25
C GLN A 129 41.62 -15.15 -2.77
N VAL A 130 41.14 -16.35 -2.47
CA VAL A 130 41.09 -16.92 -1.13
C VAL A 130 42.15 -18.01 -1.05
N LYS A 131 42.92 -18.00 0.04
CA LYS A 131 44.04 -18.93 0.28
C LYS A 131 43.63 -20.05 1.23
#